data_AF-A0A2W1NYD3-F1
#
_entry.id   AF-A0A2W1NYD3-F1
#
_cell.length_a   1.000
_cell.length_b   1.000
_cell.length_c   1.000
_cell.angle_alpha   90.00
_cell.angle_beta   90.00
_cell.angle_gamma   90.00
#
_symmetry.space_group_name_H-M   'P 1'
#
loop_
_entity.id
_entity.type
_entity.pdbx_description
1 polymer ?
#
loop_
_entity_poly.entity_id
_entity_poly.type
_entity_poly.pdbx_seq_one_letter_code
_entity_poly.pdbx_strand_id
1 'polypeptide(L)'
;MSEQFDHMSQTEKSGDTKVTGGYIITKLDHGLYDVHIGLEVVKEGRSGKGYGTACLVVDKADGSTTAFGPLYQTEEADDVDGYHRGYTRQDKRTRIQFEDPNEVVSWYLALSASESEGTDFPRSLDDLNKMLKENAEALARFGSIAVGGVETFGILKVFRTGVR
;
A
#
# COMPACT_ATOMS: atom_id res chain seq x y z
N MET A 1 -14.99 -15.95 16.87
CA MET A 1 -14.47 -14.73 17.53
C MET A 1 -13.54 -14.09 16.53
N SER A 2 -13.76 -12.84 16.13
CA SER A 2 -12.88 -12.14 15.18
C SER A 2 -11.65 -11.63 15.92
N GLU A 3 -10.46 -12.11 15.54
CA GLU A 3 -9.18 -11.64 16.09
C GLU A 3 -8.43 -10.85 15.01
N GLN A 4 -7.80 -9.76 15.42
CA GLN A 4 -6.91 -9.02 14.54
C GLN A 4 -5.73 -9.91 14.19
N PHE A 5 -5.64 -10.29 12.93
CA PHE A 5 -4.64 -11.21 12.40
C PHE A 5 -3.31 -10.49 12.20
N ASP A 6 -3.37 -9.31 11.58
CA ASP A 6 -2.18 -8.52 11.28
C ASP A 6 -2.53 -7.03 11.11
N HIS A 7 -1.53 -6.17 11.27
CA HIS A 7 -1.64 -4.75 10.97
C HIS A 7 -0.28 -4.13 10.70
N MET A 8 -0.27 -3.08 9.89
CA MET A 8 0.91 -2.27 9.65
C MET A 8 0.51 -0.82 9.40
N SER A 9 1.37 0.11 9.81
CA SER A 9 1.33 1.49 9.37
C SER A 9 2.75 1.93 9.05
N GLN A 10 2.92 2.54 7.88
CA GLN A 10 4.20 3.05 7.40
C GLN A 10 4.02 4.45 6.84
N THR A 11 5.08 5.22 6.91
CA THR A 11 5.12 6.58 6.37
C THR A 11 6.23 6.69 5.35
N GLU A 12 5.88 7.19 4.17
CA GLU A 12 6.79 7.56 3.11
C GLU A 12 6.79 9.08 2.89
N LYS A 13 7.92 9.59 2.40
CA LYS A 13 8.09 11.02 2.16
C LYS A 13 8.85 11.25 0.86
N SER A 14 8.38 12.21 0.08
CA SER A 14 9.05 12.72 -1.12
C SER A 14 8.92 14.24 -1.15
N GLY A 15 10.05 14.92 -0.99
CA GLY A 15 10.08 16.39 -0.84
C GLY A 15 9.16 16.85 0.28
N ASP A 16 8.18 17.67 -0.05
CA ASP A 16 7.19 18.22 0.86
C ASP A 16 5.90 17.38 0.96
N THR A 17 5.82 16.26 0.23
CA THR A 17 4.71 15.31 0.31
C THR A 17 5.04 14.21 1.30
N LYS A 18 4.14 13.99 2.27
CA LYS A 18 4.18 12.87 3.21
C LYS A 18 2.96 11.99 2.99
N VAL A 19 3.16 10.68 2.96
CA VAL A 19 2.11 9.70 2.79
C VAL A 19 2.17 8.69 3.91
N THR A 20 1.07 8.48 4.63
CA THR A 20 0.93 7.41 5.62
C THR A 20 -0.01 6.36 5.08
N GLY A 21 0.51 5.17 4.82
CA GLY A 21 -0.27 4.01 4.40
C GLY A 21 -0.37 3.00 5.54
N GLY A 22 -1.44 2.22 5.57
CA GLY A 22 -1.55 1.15 6.54
C GLY A 22 -2.67 0.19 6.21
N TYR A 23 -2.69 -0.92 6.94
CA TYR A 23 -3.79 -1.87 6.89
C TYR A 23 -4.05 -2.50 8.25
N ILE A 24 -5.26 -3.02 8.41
CA ILE A 24 -5.67 -3.94 9.47
C ILE A 24 -6.33 -5.14 8.79
N ILE A 25 -5.85 -6.34 9.10
CA ILE A 25 -6.43 -7.60 8.65
C ILE A 25 -7.02 -8.29 9.87
N THR A 26 -8.31 -8.58 9.81
CA THR A 26 -9.01 -9.37 10.83
C THR A 26 -9.36 -10.73 10.23
N LYS A 27 -8.94 -11.81 10.89
CA LYS A 27 -9.38 -13.16 10.51
C LYS A 27 -10.77 -13.36 11.08
N LEU A 28 -11.72 -13.65 10.20
CA LEU A 28 -13.07 -14.04 10.58
C LEU A 28 -13.07 -15.56 10.74
N ASP A 29 -13.76 -16.30 9.87
CA ASP A 29 -13.90 -17.75 9.96
C ASP A 29 -13.51 -18.41 8.62
N HIS A 30 -13.05 -19.67 8.64
CA HIS A 30 -12.85 -20.51 7.44
C HIS A 30 -12.06 -19.87 6.27
N GLY A 31 -11.00 -19.09 6.54
CA GLY A 31 -10.20 -18.45 5.49
C GLY A 31 -10.79 -17.14 4.94
N LEU A 32 -11.83 -16.61 5.59
CA LEU A 32 -12.35 -15.27 5.35
C LEU A 32 -11.56 -14.23 6.15
N TYR A 33 -11.09 -13.20 5.46
CA TYR A 33 -10.38 -12.07 6.02
C TYR A 33 -11.14 -10.78 5.73
N ASP A 34 -11.26 -9.94 6.75
CA ASP A 34 -11.72 -8.57 6.62
C ASP A 34 -10.50 -7.65 6.60
N VAL A 35 -10.30 -6.98 5.47
CA VAL A 35 -9.10 -6.19 5.20
C VAL A 35 -9.50 -4.73 5.05
N HIS A 36 -8.95 -3.91 5.92
CA HIS A 36 -9.07 -2.45 5.88
C HIS A 36 -7.71 -1.88 5.49
N ILE A 37 -7.66 -1.13 4.39
CA ILE A 37 -6.49 -0.36 3.96
C ILE A 37 -6.80 1.13 4.14
N GLY A 38 -5.84 1.89 4.63
CA GLY A 38 -5.90 3.34 4.79
C GLY A 38 -4.74 4.03 4.08
N LEU A 39 -5.02 5.22 3.57
CA LEU A 39 -4.06 6.11 2.94
C LEU A 39 -4.32 7.54 3.40
N GLU A 40 -3.30 8.19 3.92
CA GLU A 40 -3.29 9.60 4.25
C GLU A 40 -2.23 10.29 3.41
N VAL A 41 -2.57 11.42 2.81
CA VAL A 41 -1.65 12.27 2.05
C VAL A 41 -1.65 13.65 2.66
N VAL A 42 -0.45 14.12 2.98
CA VAL A 42 -0.20 15.45 3.52
C VAL A 42 0.78 16.15 2.58
N LYS A 43 0.38 17.31 2.07
CA LYS A 43 1.27 18.20 1.32
C LYS A 43 1.56 19.42 2.16
N GLU A 44 2.83 19.59 2.54
CA GLU A 44 3.30 20.74 3.30
C GLU A 44 4.20 21.63 2.42
N GLY A 45 4.79 22.70 2.97
CA GLY A 45 5.90 23.40 2.32
C GLY A 45 5.49 24.28 1.14
N ARG A 46 5.84 23.92 -0.11
CA ARG A 46 5.57 24.70 -1.33
C ARG A 46 4.22 24.41 -1.97
N SER A 47 3.62 25.42 -2.61
CA SER A 47 2.32 25.27 -3.27
C SER A 47 2.43 24.26 -4.41
N GLY A 48 1.41 23.46 -4.59
CA GLY A 48 1.40 22.37 -5.56
C GLY A 48 0.70 21.13 -5.03
N LYS A 49 0.88 20.01 -5.73
CA LYS A 49 0.18 18.76 -5.45
C LYS A 49 1.13 17.71 -4.89
N GLY A 50 0.67 17.00 -3.87
CA GLY A 50 1.27 15.78 -3.36
C GLY A 50 0.44 14.57 -3.76
N TYR A 51 1.10 13.48 -4.09
CA TYR A 51 0.48 12.25 -4.55
C TYR A 51 0.85 11.10 -3.62
N GLY A 52 -0.15 10.30 -3.26
CA GLY A 52 0.01 9.10 -2.44
C GLY A 52 -0.71 7.90 -3.02
N THR A 53 -0.10 6.73 -2.88
CA THR A 53 -0.73 5.45 -3.21
C THR A 53 -0.38 4.42 -2.15
N ALA A 54 -1.37 3.63 -1.75
CA ALA A 54 -1.18 2.48 -0.86
C ALA A 54 -1.91 1.29 -1.44
N CYS A 55 -1.23 0.15 -1.52
CA CYS A 55 -1.85 -1.13 -1.85
C CYS A 55 -1.35 -2.23 -0.93
N LEU A 56 -2.14 -3.28 -0.83
CA LEU A 56 -1.79 -4.49 -0.13
C LEU A 56 -1.58 -5.58 -1.17
N VAL A 57 -0.47 -6.28 -1.10
CA VAL A 57 -0.21 -7.47 -1.92
C VAL A 57 -0.16 -8.67 -1.01
N VAL A 58 -0.80 -9.77 -1.41
CA VAL A 58 -0.71 -11.07 -0.75
C VAL A 58 0.07 -12.02 -1.62
N ASP A 59 0.99 -12.75 -1.01
CA ASP A 59 1.72 -13.87 -1.60
C ASP A 59 1.14 -15.17 -1.06
N LYS A 60 0.96 -16.13 -1.97
CA LYS A 60 0.25 -17.38 -1.74
C LYS A 60 1.19 -18.57 -1.80
N ALA A 61 0.77 -19.70 -1.21
CA ALA A 61 1.55 -20.93 -1.14
C ALA A 61 1.87 -21.53 -2.52
N ASP A 62 1.06 -21.23 -3.54
CA ASP A 62 1.30 -21.62 -4.93
C ASP A 62 2.29 -20.69 -5.68
N GLY A 63 2.83 -19.67 -4.99
CA GLY A 63 3.75 -18.67 -5.54
C GLY A 63 3.06 -17.57 -6.34
N SER A 64 1.72 -17.57 -6.39
CA SER A 64 0.96 -16.48 -7.02
C SER A 64 0.78 -15.31 -6.06
N THR A 65 0.60 -14.11 -6.61
CA THR A 65 0.31 -12.91 -5.83
C THR A 65 -1.03 -12.32 -6.21
N THR A 66 -1.70 -11.67 -5.26
CA THR A 66 -2.93 -10.92 -5.50
C THR A 66 -2.82 -9.55 -4.85
N ALA A 67 -3.21 -8.50 -5.56
CA ALA A 67 -3.16 -7.14 -5.04
C ALA A 67 -4.56 -6.61 -4.69
N PHE A 68 -4.61 -5.77 -3.66
CA PHE A 68 -5.79 -5.09 -3.14
C PHE A 68 -5.49 -3.60 -3.01
N GLY A 69 -6.46 -2.75 -3.34
CA GLY A 69 -6.21 -1.33 -3.56
C GLY A 69 -6.11 -1.06 -5.06
N PRO A 70 -5.16 -0.23 -5.54
CA PRO A 70 -4.53 0.81 -4.74
C PRO A 70 -5.60 1.79 -4.24
N LEU A 71 -5.38 2.31 -3.05
CA LEU A 71 -5.90 3.63 -2.71
C LEU A 71 -4.98 4.63 -3.38
N TYR A 72 -5.56 5.59 -4.08
CA TYR A 72 -4.83 6.66 -4.72
C TYR A 72 -5.48 7.97 -4.31
N GLN A 73 -4.64 8.90 -3.89
CA GLN A 73 -5.10 10.15 -3.36
C GLN A 73 -4.11 11.25 -3.73
N THR A 74 -4.66 12.41 -4.04
CA THR A 74 -3.92 13.64 -4.29
C THR A 74 -4.34 14.67 -3.26
N GLU A 75 -3.37 15.48 -2.83
CA GLU A 75 -3.61 16.62 -1.97
C GLU A 75 -2.98 17.87 -2.56
N GLU A 76 -3.70 18.98 -2.51
CA GLU A 76 -3.22 20.28 -2.97
C GLU A 76 -3.02 21.18 -1.77
N ALA A 77 -1.88 21.88 -1.72
CA ALA A 77 -1.65 22.88 -0.71
C ALA A 77 -1.72 24.27 -1.35
N ASP A 78 -2.81 24.99 -1.05
CA ASP A 78 -3.05 26.35 -1.51
C ASP A 78 -2.33 27.39 -0.64
N ASP A 79 -1.99 28.54 -1.24
CA ASP A 79 -1.35 29.66 -0.55
C ASP A 79 -2.37 30.49 0.23
N VAL A 80 -2.53 30.17 1.50
CA VAL A 80 -3.25 31.03 2.46
C VAL A 80 -2.32 31.27 3.64
N ASP A 81 -1.81 32.50 3.75
CA ASP A 81 -1.03 33.02 4.88
C ASP A 81 0.38 32.42 5.12
N GLY A 82 1.08 31.98 4.07
CA GLY A 82 2.53 31.71 4.13
C GLY A 82 2.94 30.41 4.84
N TYR A 83 2.00 29.55 5.19
CA TYR A 83 2.24 28.17 5.63
C TYR A 83 1.28 27.22 4.92
N HIS A 84 1.81 26.25 4.18
CA HIS A 84 1.00 25.35 3.36
C HIS A 84 0.83 24.02 4.06
N ARG A 85 -0.42 23.58 4.23
CA ARG A 85 -0.74 22.22 4.69
C ARG A 85 -2.10 21.78 4.15
N GLY A 86 -2.07 20.97 3.11
CA GLY A 86 -3.21 20.17 2.66
C GLY A 86 -3.24 18.82 3.38
N TYR A 87 -4.44 18.27 3.58
CA TYR A 87 -4.65 16.95 4.20
C TYR A 87 -5.87 16.25 3.61
N THR A 88 -5.67 14.98 3.26
CA THR A 88 -6.74 14.09 2.88
C THR A 88 -6.48 12.67 3.35
N ARG A 89 -7.56 11.94 3.58
CA ARG A 89 -7.54 10.55 4.00
C ARG A 89 -8.58 9.74 3.26
N GLN A 90 -8.15 8.59 2.75
CA GLN A 90 -8.97 7.59 2.11
C GLN A 90 -8.86 6.27 2.87
N ASP A 91 -9.98 5.58 3.00
CA ASP A 91 -10.05 4.27 3.62
C ASP A 91 -10.90 3.35 2.72
N LYS A 92 -10.47 2.10 2.56
CA LYS A 92 -11.24 1.05 1.87
C LYS A 92 -11.25 -0.21 2.70
N ARG A 93 -12.42 -0.82 2.79
CA ARG A 93 -12.63 -2.11 3.43
C ARG A 93 -13.09 -3.13 2.40
N THR A 94 -12.51 -4.32 2.43
CA THR A 94 -12.86 -5.42 1.55
C THR A 94 -12.82 -6.73 2.32
N ARG A 95 -13.66 -7.68 1.92
CA ARG A 95 -13.58 -9.06 2.41
C ARG A 95 -12.94 -9.93 1.35
N ILE A 96 -12.04 -10.80 1.78
CA ILE A 96 -11.31 -11.71 0.91
C ILE A 96 -11.46 -13.11 1.48
N GLN A 97 -11.94 -14.03 0.65
CA GLN A 97 -12.05 -15.44 0.98
C GLN A 97 -10.93 -16.18 0.25
N PHE A 98 -10.13 -16.94 1.00
CA PHE A 98 -9.21 -17.93 0.44
C PHE A 98 -9.83 -19.32 0.57
N GLU A 99 -9.57 -20.20 -0.39
CA GLU A 99 -10.14 -21.54 -0.39
C GLU A 99 -9.48 -22.40 0.70
N ASP A 100 -8.18 -22.22 0.92
CA ASP A 100 -7.42 -22.81 2.02
C ASP A 100 -6.97 -21.70 3.00
N PRO A 101 -7.30 -21.79 4.30
CA PRO A 101 -6.78 -20.86 5.31
C PRO A 101 -5.25 -20.76 5.38
N ASN A 102 -4.52 -21.77 4.90
CA ASN A 102 -3.06 -21.82 4.81
C ASN A 102 -2.51 -21.35 3.46
N GLU A 103 -3.38 -20.93 2.54
CA GLU A 103 -2.98 -20.44 1.21
C GLU A 103 -2.14 -19.16 1.32
N VAL A 104 -2.33 -18.36 2.36
CA VAL A 104 -1.64 -17.08 2.54
C VAL A 104 -0.28 -17.27 3.21
N VAL A 105 0.78 -16.92 2.50
CA VAL A 105 2.17 -17.00 3.00
C VAL A 105 2.62 -15.67 3.59
N SER A 106 2.34 -14.56 2.90
CA SER A 106 2.82 -13.24 3.33
C SER A 106 1.95 -12.10 2.82
N TRP A 107 1.75 -11.10 3.67
CA TRP A 107 1.17 -9.81 3.27
C TRP A 107 2.28 -8.78 3.09
N TYR A 108 2.07 -7.85 2.18
CA TYR A 108 2.98 -6.76 1.88
C TYR A 108 2.20 -5.46 1.76
N LEU A 109 2.62 -4.42 2.48
CA LEU A 109 2.15 -3.06 2.25
C LEU A 109 3.07 -2.42 1.22
N ALA A 110 2.54 -1.99 0.08
CA ALA A 110 3.28 -1.15 -0.85
C ALA A 110 2.78 0.28 -0.76
N LEU A 111 3.71 1.22 -0.63
CA LEU A 111 3.43 2.63 -0.36
C LEU A 111 4.34 3.51 -1.22
N SER A 112 3.81 4.62 -1.72
CA SER A 112 4.62 5.65 -2.36
C SER A 112 4.10 7.05 -2.09
N ALA A 113 5.04 8.00 -2.06
CA ALA A 113 4.83 9.43 -1.97
C ALA A 113 5.53 10.09 -3.15
N SER A 114 4.88 11.06 -3.79
CA SER A 114 5.48 11.84 -4.88
C SER A 114 5.03 13.30 -4.87
N GLU A 115 5.88 14.19 -5.39
CA GLU A 115 5.54 15.57 -5.73
C GLU A 115 5.11 15.72 -7.20
N SER A 116 5.23 14.65 -7.98
CA SER A 116 4.80 14.60 -9.37
C SER A 116 3.92 13.39 -9.63
N GLU A 117 2.90 13.57 -10.45
CA GLU A 117 1.93 12.51 -10.72
C GLU A 117 2.58 11.30 -11.40
N GLY A 118 3.64 11.53 -12.20
CA GLY A 118 4.41 10.51 -12.92
C GLY A 118 3.57 9.61 -13.84
N THR A 119 4.22 8.91 -14.78
CA THR A 119 3.57 7.80 -15.51
C THR A 119 3.60 6.49 -14.71
N ASP A 120 4.48 6.41 -13.71
CA ASP A 120 4.80 5.17 -13.01
C ASP A 120 4.11 5.07 -11.65
N PHE A 121 3.16 5.98 -11.38
CA PHE A 121 2.42 6.03 -10.12
C PHE A 121 1.13 5.21 -10.24
N PRO A 122 1.00 4.07 -9.52
CA PRO A 122 -0.15 3.21 -9.68
C PRO A 122 -1.41 3.86 -9.08
N ARG A 123 -2.42 4.09 -9.94
CA ARG A 123 -3.71 4.71 -9.58
C ARG A 123 -4.84 3.71 -9.60
N SER A 124 -4.64 2.58 -10.26
CA SER A 124 -5.59 1.48 -10.40
C SER A 124 -4.93 0.13 -10.18
N LEU A 125 -5.75 -0.92 -10.03
CA LEU A 125 -5.24 -2.29 -9.99
C LEU A 125 -4.56 -2.67 -11.31
N ASP A 126 -5.04 -2.14 -12.44
CA ASP A 126 -4.43 -2.41 -13.74
C ASP A 126 -3.03 -1.80 -13.84
N ASP A 127 -2.82 -0.58 -13.33
CA ASP A 127 -1.49 0.04 -13.27
C ASP A 127 -0.54 -0.75 -12.36
N LEU A 128 -1.04 -1.15 -11.18
CA LEU A 128 -0.27 -1.94 -10.23
C LEU A 128 0.08 -3.31 -10.83
N ASN A 129 -0.88 -4.00 -11.41
CA ASN A 129 -0.66 -5.29 -12.06
C ASN A 129 0.27 -5.15 -13.26
N LYS A 130 0.17 -4.09 -14.04
CA LYS A 130 1.09 -3.81 -15.16
C LYS A 130 2.50 -3.62 -14.62
N MET A 131 2.68 -2.79 -13.60
CA MET A 131 3.99 -2.57 -12.97
C MET A 131 4.56 -3.85 -12.36
N LEU A 132 3.74 -4.68 -11.69
CA LEU A 132 4.17 -5.96 -11.13
C LEU A 132 4.50 -6.99 -12.23
N LYS A 133 3.75 -7.02 -13.35
CA LYS A 133 3.99 -7.93 -14.49
C LYS A 133 5.20 -7.53 -15.32
N GLU A 134 5.37 -6.24 -15.59
CA GLU A 134 6.55 -5.71 -16.29
C GLU A 134 7.83 -5.95 -15.50
N ASN A 135 7.70 -6.14 -14.19
CA ASN A 135 8.76 -6.57 -13.30
C ASN A 135 8.50 -8.00 -12.80
N ALA A 136 8.47 -9.01 -13.69
CA ALA A 136 8.36 -10.42 -13.28
C ALA A 136 9.43 -10.81 -12.23
N GLU A 137 10.61 -10.17 -12.29
CA GLU A 137 11.64 -10.26 -11.25
C GLU A 137 11.24 -9.60 -9.92
N ALA A 138 10.46 -8.51 -9.93
CA ALA A 138 9.97 -7.87 -8.71
C ALA A 138 9.04 -8.78 -7.91
N LEU A 139 8.13 -9.49 -8.57
CA LEU A 139 7.26 -10.46 -7.88
C LEU A 139 8.08 -11.57 -7.20
N ALA A 140 9.07 -12.13 -7.90
CA ALA A 140 9.98 -13.11 -7.31
C ALA A 140 10.78 -12.54 -6.12
N ARG A 141 11.06 -11.22 -6.13
CA ARG A 141 11.78 -10.54 -5.05
C ARG A 141 10.93 -10.28 -3.82
N PHE A 142 9.60 -10.21 -3.92
CA PHE A 142 8.74 -10.01 -2.74
C PHE A 142 8.98 -11.12 -1.70
N GLY A 143 9.02 -12.37 -2.13
CA GLY A 143 9.33 -13.51 -1.26
C GLY A 143 10.72 -13.47 -0.62
N SER A 144 11.66 -12.71 -1.20
CA SER A 144 13.03 -12.52 -0.69
C SER A 144 13.17 -11.40 0.34
N ILE A 145 12.19 -10.50 0.44
CA ILE A 145 12.16 -9.47 1.47
C ILE A 145 12.10 -10.18 2.82
N ALA A 146 13.04 -9.92 3.72
CA ALA A 146 12.97 -10.48 5.07
C ALA A 146 11.71 -9.99 5.80
N VAL A 147 11.17 -10.77 6.73
CA VAL A 147 10.06 -10.31 7.60
C VAL A 147 10.48 -9.02 8.34
N GLY A 148 9.64 -7.98 8.26
CA GLY A 148 9.95 -6.65 8.79
C GLY A 148 10.92 -5.83 7.92
N GLY A 149 11.35 -6.39 6.79
CA GLY A 149 12.18 -5.73 5.79
C GLY A 149 11.38 -4.84 4.84
N VAL A 150 12.13 -4.02 4.11
CA VAL A 150 11.61 -3.12 3.08
C VAL A 150 12.46 -3.24 1.83
N GLU A 151 11.81 -3.19 0.67
CA GLU A 151 12.47 -3.15 -0.63
C GLU A 151 11.79 -2.13 -1.53
N THR A 152 12.52 -1.58 -2.51
CA THR A 152 12.00 -0.56 -3.42
C THR A 152 11.85 -1.13 -4.82
N PHE A 153 10.66 -0.95 -5.40
CA PHE A 153 10.29 -1.39 -6.75
C PHE A 153 9.75 -0.21 -7.54
N GLY A 154 10.57 0.33 -8.44
CA GLY A 154 10.27 1.61 -9.09
C GLY A 154 10.07 2.69 -8.01
N ILE A 155 8.88 3.27 -7.98
CA ILE A 155 8.52 4.29 -6.99
C ILE A 155 7.92 3.72 -5.69
N LEU A 156 7.57 2.44 -5.65
CA LEU A 156 6.93 1.82 -4.49
C LEU A 156 7.97 1.34 -3.48
N LYS A 157 7.78 1.67 -2.21
CA LYS A 157 8.39 0.92 -1.11
C LYS A 157 7.45 -0.16 -0.66
N VAL A 158 7.94 -1.39 -0.66
CA VAL A 158 7.20 -2.60 -0.30
C VAL A 158 7.74 -3.11 1.02
N PHE A 159 6.86 -3.16 2.01
CA PHE A 159 7.15 -3.59 3.37
C PHE A 159 6.58 -4.98 3.57
N ARG A 160 7.44 -5.95 3.90
CA ARG A 160 6.97 -7.30 4.22
C ARG A 160 6.57 -7.37 5.69
N THR A 161 5.40 -7.93 5.88
CA THR A 161 4.79 -8.14 7.19
C THR A 161 5.26 -9.49 7.72
N GLY A 162 5.35 -9.61 9.04
CA GLY A 162 5.63 -10.91 9.65
C GLY A 162 4.36 -11.71 9.76
N VAL A 163 4.14 -12.66 8.86
CA VAL A 163 3.08 -13.64 9.10
C VAL A 163 3.54 -14.55 10.23
N ARG A 164 2.77 -14.54 11.33
CA ARG A 164 2.81 -15.54 12.40
C ARG A 164 1.70 -16.54 12.17
#